data_AF-A0A8T5GE01-F1
#
_entry.id   AF-A0A8T5GE01-F1
#
_cell.length_a   1.000
_cell.length_b   1.000
_cell.length_c   1.000
_cell.angle_alpha   90.00
_cell.angle_beta   90.00
_cell.angle_gamma   90.00
#
_symmetry.space_group_name_H-M   'P 1'
#
loop_
_entity.id
_entity.type
_entity.pdbx_description
1 polymer ?
#
loop_
_entity_poly.entity_id
_entity_poly.type
_entity_poly.pdbx_seq_one_letter_code
_entity_poly.pdbx_strand_id
1 'polypeptide(L)'
;MFKKLARKVASKKQDDAKTGSVSQVEFLKDFLSKHNYIFSTDFGENLEILKKKHLVDDFVVTNFDGSVVASSTGSGHSDGIMGTAMFSYIKSEIPDSEAVLIKREEGWHMLFTLNKKVFIIKAGSELSGIELKALALELSILLEENKEKVKAKKVAN
;
A
#
# COMPACT_ATOMS: atom_id res chain seq x y z
N MET A 1 -26.58 -40.61 -31.94
CA MET A 1 -27.65 -39.72 -31.42
C MET A 1 -27.36 -39.14 -30.02
N PHE A 2 -26.10 -38.97 -29.60
CA PHE A 2 -25.73 -38.47 -28.26
C PHE A 2 -25.02 -37.09 -28.24
N LYS A 3 -24.58 -36.56 -29.39
CA LYS A 3 -23.85 -35.28 -29.47
C LYS A 3 -24.73 -34.02 -29.38
N LYS A 4 -26.06 -34.14 -29.56
CA LYS A 4 -27.01 -33.01 -29.46
C LYS A 4 -27.53 -32.76 -28.03
N LEU A 5 -27.52 -33.78 -27.16
CA LEU A 5 -27.95 -33.63 -25.76
C LEU A 5 -26.86 -32.96 -24.89
N ALA A 6 -25.59 -33.33 -25.09
CA ALA A 6 -24.47 -32.77 -24.32
C ALA A 6 -24.30 -31.25 -24.52
N ARG A 7 -24.61 -30.72 -25.71
CA ARG A 7 -24.56 -29.27 -25.97
C ARG A 7 -25.68 -28.48 -25.30
N LYS A 8 -26.81 -29.12 -24.95
CA LYS A 8 -27.96 -28.43 -24.33
C LYS A 8 -27.85 -28.34 -22.80
N VAL A 9 -27.01 -29.19 -22.20
CA VAL A 9 -26.72 -29.16 -20.75
C VAL A 9 -25.52 -28.27 -20.45
N ALA A 10 -24.52 -28.20 -21.34
CA ALA A 10 -23.37 -27.31 -21.19
C ALA A 10 -23.73 -25.81 -21.32
N SER A 11 -24.78 -25.47 -22.07
CA SER A 11 -25.23 -24.08 -22.23
C SER A 11 -26.19 -23.60 -21.14
N LYS A 12 -26.45 -24.40 -20.10
CA LYS A 12 -27.42 -24.08 -19.03
C LYS A 12 -26.82 -24.02 -17.63
N LYS A 13 -25.48 -24.05 -17.51
CA LYS A 13 -24.75 -23.95 -16.24
C LYS A 13 -23.67 -22.86 -16.25
N GLN A 14 -23.84 -21.85 -17.08
CA GLN A 14 -22.87 -20.77 -17.24
C GLN A 14 -23.51 -19.38 -17.15
N ASP A 15 -24.49 -19.17 -16.25
CA ASP A 15 -25.07 -17.83 -16.05
C ASP A 15 -25.31 -17.39 -14.59
N ASP A 16 -25.18 -18.27 -13.59
CA ASP A 16 -25.61 -17.89 -12.21
C ASP A 16 -24.50 -17.38 -11.27
N ALA A 17 -23.34 -16.92 -11.78
CA ALA A 17 -22.25 -16.44 -10.91
C ALA A 17 -21.73 -15.02 -11.21
N LYS A 18 -22.35 -14.26 -12.13
CA LYS A 18 -21.83 -12.93 -12.54
C LYS A 18 -22.60 -11.73 -11.98
N THR A 19 -23.79 -11.92 -11.44
CA THR A 19 -24.68 -10.83 -11.02
C THR A 19 -24.35 -10.20 -9.66
N GLY A 20 -23.48 -10.82 -8.86
CA GLY A 20 -22.98 -10.23 -7.60
C GLY A 20 -21.84 -9.20 -7.77
N SER A 21 -21.25 -9.10 -8.96
CA SER A 21 -20.04 -8.31 -9.18
C SER A 21 -20.30 -6.85 -9.56
N VAL A 22 -21.40 -6.56 -10.26
CA VAL A 22 -21.66 -5.21 -10.78
C VAL A 22 -22.05 -4.26 -9.65
N SER A 23 -22.92 -4.69 -8.74
CA SER A 23 -23.37 -3.86 -7.61
C SER A 23 -22.24 -3.55 -6.62
N GLN A 24 -21.33 -4.49 -6.40
CA GLN A 24 -20.15 -4.27 -5.55
C GLN A 24 -19.15 -3.31 -6.20
N VAL A 25 -18.94 -3.42 -7.52
CA VAL A 25 -18.09 -2.50 -8.27
C VAL A 25 -18.71 -1.10 -8.33
N GLU A 26 -20.01 -0.99 -8.51
CA GLU A 26 -20.73 0.30 -8.46
C GLU A 26 -20.68 0.93 -7.07
N PHE A 27 -20.87 0.14 -6.01
CA PHE A 27 -20.70 0.60 -4.63
C PHE A 27 -19.27 1.10 -4.37
N LEU A 28 -18.24 0.36 -4.80
CA LEU A 28 -16.85 0.79 -4.70
C LEU A 28 -16.59 2.07 -5.47
N LYS A 29 -17.11 2.21 -6.70
CA LYS A 29 -16.98 3.44 -7.49
C LYS A 29 -17.68 4.62 -6.83
N ASP A 30 -18.90 4.42 -6.34
CA ASP A 30 -19.66 5.45 -5.62
C ASP A 30 -18.94 5.88 -4.35
N PHE A 31 -18.43 4.93 -3.57
CA PHE A 31 -17.61 5.18 -2.38
C PHE A 31 -16.34 5.97 -2.71
N LEU A 32 -15.56 5.52 -3.71
CA LEU A 32 -14.33 6.20 -4.14
C LEU A 32 -14.60 7.59 -4.70
N SER A 33 -15.70 7.79 -5.43
CA SER A 33 -16.07 9.09 -6.00
C SER A 33 -16.48 10.14 -4.96
N LYS A 34 -16.96 9.69 -3.79
CA LYS A 34 -17.35 10.54 -2.66
C LYS A 34 -16.17 10.92 -1.77
N HIS A 35 -15.07 10.16 -1.83
CA HIS A 35 -13.86 10.44 -1.08
C HIS A 35 -12.88 11.29 -1.89
N ASN A 36 -13.09 12.61 -1.87
CA ASN A 36 -12.05 13.56 -2.29
C ASN A 36 -11.01 13.70 -1.18
N TYR A 37 -9.81 13.17 -1.42
CA TYR A 37 -8.69 13.32 -0.49
C TYR A 37 -8.06 14.71 -0.67
N ILE A 38 -8.40 15.64 0.23
CA ILE A 38 -7.85 16.99 0.26
C ILE A 38 -6.68 16.99 1.24
N PHE A 39 -5.46 17.14 0.74
CA PHE A 39 -4.28 17.30 1.59
C PHE A 39 -4.36 18.62 2.38
N SER A 40 -4.02 18.55 3.66
CA SER A 40 -3.93 19.70 4.56
C SER A 40 -2.51 20.29 4.56
N THR A 41 -2.30 21.33 5.38
CA THR A 41 -0.95 21.88 5.59
C THR A 41 -0.15 21.09 6.61
N ASP A 42 -0.81 20.28 7.43
CA ASP A 42 -0.19 19.48 8.47
C ASP A 42 0.33 18.15 7.90
N PHE A 43 1.59 17.84 8.21
CA PHE A 43 2.23 16.64 7.69
C PHE A 43 1.62 15.36 8.27
N GLY A 44 1.29 15.34 9.56
CA GLY A 44 0.72 14.17 10.23
C GLY A 44 -0.69 13.86 9.72
N GLU A 45 -1.53 14.88 9.54
CA GLU A 45 -2.86 14.73 8.93
C GLU A 45 -2.77 14.15 7.51
N ASN A 46 -1.78 14.59 6.73
CA ASN A 46 -1.56 14.07 5.38
C ASN A 46 -1.13 12.60 5.37
N LEU A 47 -0.39 12.13 6.39
CA LEU A 47 -0.08 10.71 6.54
C LEU A 47 -1.36 9.90 6.80
N GLU A 48 -2.25 10.39 7.67
CA GLU A 48 -3.52 9.73 7.95
C GLU A 48 -4.48 9.71 6.74
N ILE A 49 -4.47 10.77 5.93
CA ILE A 49 -5.18 10.83 4.65
C ILE A 49 -4.66 9.73 3.70
N LEU A 50 -3.35 9.55 3.60
CA LEU A 50 -2.75 8.51 2.76
C LEU A 50 -3.11 7.10 3.23
N LYS A 51 -3.15 6.84 4.55
CA LYS A 51 -3.60 5.55 5.08
C LYS A 51 -4.98 5.19 4.60
N LYS A 52 -5.92 6.14 4.74
CA LYS A 52 -7.32 5.97 4.32
C LYS A 52 -7.44 5.78 2.82
N LYS A 53 -6.69 6.56 2.04
CA LYS A 53 -6.69 6.49 0.56
C LYS A 53 -6.23 5.14 0.04
N HIS A 54 -5.17 4.59 0.63
CA HIS A 54 -4.58 3.31 0.19
C HIS A 54 -5.08 2.10 0.99
N LEU A 55 -6.05 2.30 1.89
CA LEU A 55 -6.62 1.26 2.76
C LEU A 55 -5.55 0.48 3.54
N VAL A 56 -4.55 1.18 4.06
CA VAL A 56 -3.46 0.61 4.87
C VAL A 56 -3.63 0.98 6.34
N ASP A 57 -3.29 0.04 7.22
CA ASP A 57 -3.43 0.21 8.68
C ASP A 57 -2.27 1.04 9.26
N ASP A 58 -1.07 0.87 8.70
CA ASP A 58 0.13 1.61 9.08
C ASP A 58 1.18 1.56 7.97
N PHE A 59 2.08 2.54 7.96
CA PHE A 59 3.31 2.49 7.19
C PHE A 59 4.47 3.15 7.93
N VAL A 60 5.66 2.63 7.68
CA VAL A 60 6.94 3.19 8.13
C VAL A 60 7.86 3.30 6.92
N VAL A 61 8.45 4.47 6.75
CA VAL A 61 9.46 4.76 5.74
C VAL A 61 10.79 4.92 6.44
N THR A 62 11.80 4.18 5.99
CA THR A 62 13.14 4.20 6.58
C THR A 62 14.22 4.36 5.51
N ASN A 63 15.41 4.76 5.93
CA ASN A 63 16.61 4.55 5.14
C ASN A 63 17.14 3.11 5.36
N PHE A 64 18.08 2.65 4.53
CA PHE A 64 18.65 1.29 4.62
C PHE A 64 19.41 0.99 5.92
N ASP A 65 19.75 2.01 6.71
CA ASP A 65 20.33 1.84 8.04
C ASP A 65 19.28 1.64 9.15
N GLY A 66 17.99 1.61 8.79
CA GLY A 66 16.87 1.47 9.72
C GLY A 66 16.41 2.78 10.35
N SER A 67 17.05 3.92 10.03
CA SER A 67 16.62 5.22 10.53
C SER A 67 15.25 5.61 9.96
N VAL A 68 14.32 5.99 10.85
CA VAL A 68 12.94 6.32 10.48
C VAL A 68 12.87 7.71 9.87
N VAL A 69 12.27 7.79 8.68
CA VAL A 69 12.03 9.03 7.92
C VAL A 69 10.62 9.53 8.17
N ALA A 70 9.64 8.62 8.15
CA ALA A 70 8.26 8.89 8.50
C ALA A 70 7.58 7.63 9.02
N SER A 71 6.59 7.82 9.87
CA SER A 71 5.75 6.76 10.41
C SER A 71 4.36 7.33 10.62
N SER A 72 3.34 6.58 10.21
CA SER A 72 1.96 7.03 10.33
C SER A 72 1.47 7.01 11.79
N THR A 73 2.07 6.16 12.64
CA THR A 73 1.72 6.00 14.06
C THR A 73 2.73 6.67 15.03
N GLY A 74 3.71 7.39 14.51
CA GLY A 74 4.66 8.19 15.30
C GLY A 74 5.81 7.41 15.98
N SER A 75 5.72 6.08 16.14
CA SER A 75 6.76 5.26 16.79
C SER A 75 7.20 4.06 15.94
N GLY A 76 7.60 4.31 14.69
CA GLY A 76 8.05 3.26 13.76
C GLY A 76 9.48 2.73 13.94
N HIS A 77 10.14 2.93 15.10
CA HIS A 77 11.58 2.59 15.25
C HIS A 77 11.84 1.08 15.25
N SER A 78 11.11 0.31 16.05
CA SER A 78 11.26 -1.15 16.12
C SER A 78 10.92 -1.79 14.77
N ASP A 79 9.79 -1.40 14.19
CA ASP A 79 9.35 -1.85 12.87
C ASP A 79 10.36 -1.46 11.79
N GLY A 80 10.89 -0.23 11.85
CA GLY A 80 11.88 0.29 10.92
C GLY A 80 13.18 -0.53 10.90
N ILE A 81 13.76 -0.79 12.07
CA ILE A 81 14.98 -1.58 12.21
C ILE A 81 14.73 -3.03 11.76
N MET A 82 13.68 -3.66 12.31
CA MET A 82 13.38 -5.06 12.02
C MET A 82 13.01 -5.30 10.56
N GLY A 83 12.17 -4.44 9.98
CA GLY A 83 11.75 -4.51 8.58
C GLY A 83 12.92 -4.33 7.62
N THR A 84 13.81 -3.37 7.90
CA THR A 84 15.00 -3.13 7.08
C THR A 84 16.00 -4.28 7.15
N ALA A 85 16.25 -4.82 8.35
CA ALA A 85 17.14 -5.98 8.51
C ALA A 85 16.58 -7.21 7.79
N MET A 86 15.27 -7.48 7.94
CA MET A 86 14.60 -8.59 7.27
C MET A 86 14.63 -8.44 5.75
N PHE A 87 14.33 -7.26 5.22
CA PHE A 87 14.40 -7.00 3.79
C PHE A 87 15.83 -7.19 3.25
N SER A 88 16.82 -6.68 3.97
CA SER A 88 18.23 -6.78 3.58
C SER A 88 18.72 -8.22 3.53
N TYR A 89 18.32 -9.04 4.50
CA TYR A 89 18.60 -10.48 4.50
C TYR A 89 17.93 -11.18 3.32
N ILE A 90 16.66 -10.91 3.06
CA ILE A 90 15.97 -11.53 1.92
C ILE A 90 16.61 -11.10 0.59
N LYS A 91 17.07 -9.86 0.49
CA LYS A 91 17.80 -9.36 -0.67
C LYS A 91 19.18 -10.01 -0.84
N SER A 92 19.87 -10.40 0.24
CA SER A 92 21.14 -11.12 0.11
C SER A 92 20.94 -12.53 -0.44
N GLU A 93 19.84 -13.18 -0.08
CA GLU A 93 19.50 -14.52 -0.57
C GLU A 93 18.79 -14.51 -1.94
N ILE A 94 17.97 -13.48 -2.18
CA ILE A 94 17.14 -13.32 -3.38
C ILE A 94 17.27 -11.86 -3.90
N PRO A 95 18.35 -11.54 -4.64
CA PRO A 95 18.66 -10.18 -5.08
C PRO A 95 17.56 -9.52 -5.93
N ASP A 96 16.87 -10.31 -6.75
CA ASP A 96 15.86 -9.82 -7.69
C ASP A 96 14.47 -9.61 -7.08
N SER A 97 14.30 -9.85 -5.77
CA SER A 97 13.01 -9.68 -5.08
C SER A 97 12.50 -8.23 -5.14
N GLU A 98 11.34 -7.96 -5.75
CA GLU A 98 10.79 -6.59 -5.78
C GLU A 98 10.17 -6.17 -4.45
N ALA A 99 9.47 -7.12 -3.81
CA ALA A 99 8.76 -6.93 -2.56
C ALA A 99 8.72 -8.24 -1.77
N VAL A 100 8.54 -8.13 -0.46
CA VAL A 100 8.37 -9.25 0.47
C VAL A 100 7.02 -9.08 1.16
N LEU A 101 6.16 -10.09 1.07
CA LEU A 101 4.85 -10.10 1.71
C LEU A 101 4.84 -11.18 2.80
N ILE A 102 4.47 -10.80 4.01
CA ILE A 102 4.48 -11.68 5.19
C ILE A 102 3.11 -11.62 5.84
N LYS A 103 2.38 -12.73 5.82
CA LYS A 103 1.14 -12.85 6.57
C LYS A 103 1.43 -12.96 8.06
N ARG A 104 0.78 -12.14 8.88
CA ARG A 104 0.74 -12.22 10.34
C ARG A 104 -0.72 -12.32 10.81
N GLU A 105 -0.92 -12.54 12.11
CA GLU A 105 -2.26 -12.62 12.72
C GLU A 105 -3.09 -11.36 12.43
N GLU A 106 -2.49 -10.18 12.60
CA GLU A 106 -3.15 -8.87 12.44
C GLU A 106 -3.33 -8.43 10.98
N GLY A 107 -2.70 -9.09 10.01
CA GLY A 107 -2.76 -8.64 8.63
C GLY A 107 -1.57 -9.07 7.78
N TRP A 108 -1.23 -8.25 6.80
CA TRP A 108 -0.09 -8.40 5.91
C TRP A 108 0.97 -7.36 6.26
N HIS A 109 2.20 -7.83 6.39
CA HIS A 109 3.39 -6.98 6.49
C HIS A 109 4.12 -7.03 5.16
N MET A 110 4.26 -5.87 4.52
CA MET A 110 4.79 -5.75 3.18
C MET A 110 6.02 -4.87 3.20
N LEU A 111 7.13 -5.39 2.69
CA LEU A 111 8.41 -4.72 2.62
C LEU A 111 8.79 -4.53 1.17
N PHE A 112 9.18 -3.33 0.78
CA PHE A 112 9.73 -3.09 -0.55
C PHE A 112 10.62 -1.86 -0.53
N THR A 113 11.34 -1.64 -1.62
CA THR A 113 12.21 -0.48 -1.76
C THR A 113 11.82 0.41 -2.92
N LEU A 114 11.89 1.72 -2.70
CA LEU A 114 11.79 2.73 -3.75
C LEU A 114 12.72 3.89 -3.40
N ASN A 115 13.43 4.46 -4.39
CA ASN A 115 14.25 5.67 -4.22
C ASN A 115 15.22 5.63 -3.03
N LYS A 116 15.93 4.50 -2.88
CA LYS A 116 16.88 4.24 -1.78
C LYS A 116 16.25 4.24 -0.37
N LYS A 117 14.94 4.01 -0.26
CA LYS A 117 14.22 3.89 1.02
C LYS A 117 13.56 2.53 1.11
N VAL A 118 13.41 2.04 2.34
CA VAL A 118 12.64 0.84 2.65
C VAL A 118 11.27 1.28 3.17
N PHE A 119 10.23 0.75 2.53
CA PHE A 119 8.84 0.97 2.89
C PHE A 119 8.31 -0.29 3.55
N ILE A 120 7.70 -0.11 4.71
CA ILE A 120 7.14 -1.16 5.55
C ILE A 120 5.66 -0.81 5.70
N ILE A 121 4.78 -1.64 5.18
CA ILE A 121 3.33 -1.41 5.16
C ILE A 121 2.63 -2.53 5.91
N LYS A 122 1.65 -2.14 6.74
CA LYS A 122 0.70 -3.04 7.38
C LYS A 122 -0.68 -2.81 6.80
N ALA A 123 -1.36 -3.87 6.39
CA ALA A 123 -2.72 -3.79 5.88
C ALA A 123 -3.51 -5.09 6.14
N GLY A 124 -4.83 -4.99 6.24
CA GLY A 124 -5.71 -6.16 6.36
C GLY A 124 -5.68 -7.09 5.14
N SER A 125 -5.30 -6.58 3.96
CA SER A 125 -5.18 -7.34 2.71
C SER A 125 -3.80 -7.15 2.06
N GLU A 126 -3.44 -8.07 1.15
CA GLU A 126 -2.26 -7.87 0.32
C GLU A 126 -2.49 -6.71 -0.64
N LEU A 127 -1.45 -5.90 -0.86
CA LEU A 127 -1.42 -4.87 -1.89
C LEU A 127 -0.62 -5.42 -3.08
N SER A 128 -1.12 -5.16 -4.27
CA SER A 128 -0.39 -5.43 -5.52
C SER A 128 0.85 -4.54 -5.62
N GLY A 129 1.81 -4.97 -6.45
CA GLY A 129 3.02 -4.17 -6.71
C GLY A 129 2.73 -2.76 -7.25
N ILE A 130 1.60 -2.57 -7.94
CA ILE A 130 1.16 -1.26 -8.44
C ILE A 130 0.68 -0.38 -7.27
N GLU A 131 -0.10 -0.93 -6.35
CA GLU A 131 -0.60 -0.21 -5.17
C GLU A 131 0.55 0.18 -4.23
N LEU A 132 1.50 -0.72 -4.00
CA LEU A 132 2.71 -0.43 -3.22
C LEU A 132 3.51 0.72 -3.85
N LYS A 133 3.74 0.67 -5.17
CA LYS A 133 4.47 1.73 -5.89
C LYS A 133 3.72 3.07 -5.86
N ALA A 134 2.39 3.06 -6.02
CA ALA A 134 1.56 4.26 -5.95
C ALA A 134 1.65 4.94 -4.56
N LEU A 135 1.48 4.17 -3.49
CA LEU A 135 1.62 4.69 -2.12
C LEU A 135 3.03 5.24 -1.86
N ALA A 136 4.09 4.53 -2.28
CA ALA A 136 5.46 5.03 -2.08
C ALA A 136 5.77 6.31 -2.87
N LEU A 137 5.21 6.47 -4.08
CA LEU A 137 5.37 7.70 -4.86
C LEU A 137 4.68 8.88 -4.16
N GLU A 138 3.45 8.69 -3.69
CA GLU A 138 2.71 9.73 -2.97
C GLU A 138 3.39 10.11 -1.65
N LEU A 139 3.88 9.12 -0.90
CA LEU A 139 4.69 9.36 0.30
C LEU A 139 5.98 10.12 -0.02
N SER A 140 6.65 9.78 -1.12
CA SER A 140 7.88 10.45 -1.54
C SER A 140 7.63 11.93 -1.85
N ILE A 141 6.54 12.24 -2.57
CA ILE A 141 6.14 13.62 -2.87
C ILE A 141 5.88 14.39 -1.57
N LEU A 142 5.06 13.82 -0.68
CA LEU A 142 4.71 14.45 0.59
C LEU A 142 5.95 14.72 1.46
N LEU A 143 6.91 13.79 1.48
CA LEU A 143 8.18 13.94 2.20
C LEU A 143 9.04 15.08 1.65
N GLU A 144 9.16 15.22 0.32
CA GLU A 144 9.92 16.30 -0.29
C GLU A 144 9.25 17.67 -0.05
N GLU A 145 7.93 17.76 -0.21
CA GLU A 145 7.18 19.00 0.11
C GLU A 145 7.37 19.43 1.56
N ASN A 146 7.35 18.49 2.51
CA ASN A 146 7.58 18.79 3.92
C ASN A 146 9.01 19.28 4.17
N LYS A 147 10.03 18.68 3.53
CA LYS A 147 11.43 19.15 3.64
C LYS A 147 11.58 20.60 3.18
N GLU A 148 11.00 20.95 2.03
CA GLU A 148 11.07 22.31 1.49
C GLU A 148 10.36 23.32 2.41
N LYS A 149 9.19 22.97 2.96
CA LYS A 149 8.50 23.80 3.97
C LYS A 149 9.34 24.02 5.23
N VAL A 150 10.01 22.98 5.73
CA VAL A 150 10.88 23.08 6.91
C VAL A 150 12.12 23.95 6.62
N LYS A 151 12.74 23.82 5.45
CA LYS A 151 13.86 24.68 5.03
C LYS A 151 13.43 26.16 4.97
N ALA A 152 12.30 26.45 4.33
CA ALA A 152 11.79 27.82 4.23
C ALA A 152 11.55 28.46 5.62
N LYS A 153 11.00 27.70 6.58
CA LYS A 153 10.82 28.17 7.97
C LYS A 153 12.14 28.46 8.69
N LYS A 154 13.21 27.70 8.40
CA LYS A 154 14.53 27.91 9.01
C LYS A 154 15.29 29.13 8.47
N VAL A 155 15.01 29.55 7.24
CA VAL A 155 15.65 30.73 6.62
C VAL A 155 14.93 32.03 7.03
N ALA A 156 13.67 31.93 7.43
CA ALA A 156 12.86 33.07 7.87
C ALA A 156 13.02 33.43 9.36
N ASN A 157 13.69 32.57 10.15
CA ASN A 157 14.00 32.77 11.58
C ASN A 157 15.50 33.01 11.75
#